data_AF-A0A9Q0NT47-F1
#
_entry.id   AF-A0A9Q0NT47-F1
#
_cell.length_a   1.000
_cell.length_b   1.000
_cell.length_c   1.000
_cell.angle_alpha   90.00
_cell.angle_beta   90.00
_cell.angle_gamma   90.00
#
_symmetry.space_group_name_H-M   'P 1'
#
loop_
_entity.id
_entity.type
_entity.pdbx_description
1 polymer ?
#
loop_
_entity_poly.entity_id
_entity_poly.type
_entity_poly.pdbx_seq_one_letter_code
_entity_poly.pdbx_strand_id
1 'polypeptide(L)'
;MVAFGKKLRQNQIEEWQRYYINYKLLKKKVNRYSQQIQVGAENQQNVLKDFSIMLDNQIERIVMFMLEQKGLLASRLSILGEQHGALLEQSDESKISELREAYRAVGQDLLRLLFLVEINAMGLRKILKKFDKRLGHRFTDYYVKTRANHPYSQLRQGVGAVVGAISRHLADLQDQEGNHISIYDQPALSHPVYSHIHTKWNSFAIF
;
A
#
# COMPACT_ATOMS: atom_id res chain seq x y z
N MET A 1 12.20 -2.13 22.48
CA MET A 1 11.92 -1.69 21.09
C MET A 1 11.79 -2.93 20.19
N VAL A 2 10.60 -3.28 19.70
CA VAL A 2 10.40 -4.51 18.91
C VAL A 2 11.20 -4.44 17.60
N ALA A 3 12.02 -5.46 17.34
CA ALA A 3 12.80 -5.54 16.10
C ALA A 3 11.83 -5.60 14.91
N PHE A 4 11.84 -4.58 14.04
CA PHE A 4 10.97 -4.47 12.86
C PHE A 4 10.91 -5.76 12.05
N GLY A 5 12.02 -6.49 11.89
CA GLY A 5 12.03 -7.76 11.16
C GLY A 5 11.17 -8.87 11.79
N LYS A 6 10.92 -8.86 13.11
CA LYS A 6 9.97 -9.76 13.78
C LYS A 6 8.53 -9.30 13.50
N LYS A 7 8.26 -8.01 13.66
CA LYS A 7 6.95 -7.40 13.35
C LYS A 7 6.55 -7.67 11.89
N LEU A 8 7.46 -7.43 10.95
CA LEU A 8 7.25 -7.69 9.51
C LEU A 8 6.76 -9.12 9.31
N ARG A 9 7.50 -10.13 9.76
CA ARG A 9 7.12 -11.55 9.58
C ARG A 9 5.77 -11.93 10.20
N GLN A 10 5.45 -11.39 11.37
CA GLN A 10 4.21 -11.71 12.08
C GLN A 10 2.97 -11.05 11.46
N ASN A 11 3.17 -10.01 10.64
CA ASN A 11 2.11 -9.21 10.05
C ASN A 11 2.03 -9.40 8.52
N GLN A 12 2.64 -10.45 7.97
CA GLN A 12 2.49 -10.74 6.55
C GLN A 12 1.14 -11.41 6.29
N ILE A 13 0.43 -10.91 5.29
CA ILE A 13 -0.68 -11.64 4.69
C ILE A 13 -0.10 -12.88 4.02
N GLU A 14 -0.64 -14.05 4.37
CA GLU A 14 -0.08 -15.35 4.00
C GLU A 14 0.01 -15.53 2.48
N GLU A 15 -1.06 -15.20 1.76
CA GLU A 15 -1.09 -15.33 0.30
C GLU A 15 -0.11 -14.38 -0.40
N TRP A 16 0.29 -13.30 0.27
CA TRP A 16 1.10 -12.23 -0.33
C TRP A 16 2.54 -12.18 0.19
N GLN A 17 2.99 -13.21 0.92
CA GLN A 17 4.33 -13.25 1.54
C GLN A 17 5.47 -12.89 0.57
N ARG A 18 5.39 -13.35 -0.68
CA ARG A 18 6.41 -13.08 -1.73
C ARG A 18 6.51 -11.62 -2.14
N TYR A 19 5.47 -10.83 -1.91
CA TYR A 19 5.39 -9.41 -2.26
C TYR A 19 5.75 -8.49 -1.09
N TYR A 20 6.20 -9.05 0.03
CA TYR A 20 6.87 -8.27 1.06
C TYR A 20 8.37 -8.15 0.77
N ILE A 21 8.94 -7.03 1.20
CA ILE A 21 10.36 -6.75 1.14
C ILE A 21 11.13 -7.81 1.92
N ASN A 22 12.18 -8.39 1.31
CA ASN A 22 13.04 -9.35 1.99
C ASN A 22 14.03 -8.63 2.93
N TYR A 23 13.50 -8.06 4.02
CA TYR A 23 14.27 -7.25 4.96
C TYR A 23 15.42 -8.02 5.62
N LYS A 24 15.26 -9.33 5.84
CA LYS A 24 16.31 -10.19 6.41
C LYS A 24 17.50 -10.31 5.46
N LEU A 25 17.24 -10.57 4.17
CA LEU A 25 18.28 -10.65 3.13
C LEU A 25 19.02 -9.31 3.01
N LEU A 26 18.26 -8.22 2.84
CA LEU A 26 18.84 -6.88 2.69
C LEU A 26 19.71 -6.51 3.89
N LYS A 27 19.24 -6.76 5.11
CA LYS A 27 20.02 -6.51 6.34
C LYS A 27 21.33 -7.30 6.36
N LYS A 28 21.30 -8.58 5.95
CA LYS A 28 22.53 -9.40 5.87
C LYS A 28 23.51 -8.82 4.86
N LYS A 29 23.03 -8.40 3.69
CA LYS A 29 23.87 -7.81 2.64
C LYS A 29 24.52 -6.50 3.10
N VAL A 30 23.77 -5.59 3.73
CA VAL A 30 24.32 -4.34 4.32
C VAL A 30 25.44 -4.63 5.32
N ASN A 31 25.26 -5.62 6.19
CA ASN A 31 26.30 -5.98 7.15
C ASN A 31 27.56 -6.52 6.45
N ARG A 32 27.40 -7.31 5.40
CA ARG A 32 28.52 -7.86 4.62
C ARG A 32 29.31 -6.75 3.92
N TYR A 33 28.63 -5.80 3.27
CA TYR A 33 29.31 -4.66 2.64
C TYR A 33 30.12 -3.84 3.65
N SER A 34 29.56 -3.61 4.84
CA SER A 34 30.27 -2.91 5.91
C SER A 34 31.58 -3.61 6.30
N GLN A 35 31.61 -4.94 6.29
CA GLN A 35 32.83 -5.72 6.56
C GLN A 35 33.80 -5.67 5.37
N GLN A 36 33.30 -5.83 4.14
CA GLN A 36 34.13 -5.83 2.92
C GLN A 36 34.82 -4.49 2.68
N ILE A 37 34.14 -3.38 2.96
CA ILE A 37 34.72 -2.04 2.87
C ILE A 37 35.79 -1.83 3.95
N GLN A 38 35.57 -2.33 5.18
CA GLN A 38 36.57 -2.22 6.27
C GLN A 38 37.88 -2.95 5.95
N VAL A 39 37.80 -4.10 5.28
CA VAL A 39 39.00 -4.88 4.90
C VAL A 39 39.56 -4.50 3.52
N GLY A 40 39.04 -3.44 2.89
CA GLY A 40 39.48 -2.98 1.57
C GLY A 40 39.18 -3.92 0.40
N ALA A 41 38.34 -4.94 0.60
CA ALA A 41 38.06 -5.97 -0.40
C ALA A 41 37.06 -5.53 -1.48
N GLU A 42 36.36 -4.41 -1.29
CA GLU A 42 35.34 -3.95 -2.24
C GLU A 42 35.26 -2.42 -2.33
N ASN A 43 35.15 -1.91 -3.57
CA ASN A 43 35.00 -0.48 -3.82
C ASN A 43 33.57 -0.03 -3.45
N GLN A 44 33.46 1.09 -2.75
CA GLN A 44 32.20 1.75 -2.36
C GLN A 44 31.25 1.92 -3.54
N GLN A 45 31.74 2.26 -4.74
CA GLN A 45 30.87 2.47 -5.91
C GLN A 45 30.19 1.18 -6.37
N ASN A 46 30.87 0.03 -6.26
CA ASN A 46 30.29 -1.27 -6.58
C ASN A 46 29.23 -1.66 -5.55
N VAL A 47 29.48 -1.39 -4.26
CA VAL A 47 28.50 -1.61 -3.18
C VAL A 47 27.23 -0.79 -3.41
N LEU A 48 27.35 0.49 -3.76
CA LEU A 48 26.22 1.36 -4.04
C LEU A 48 25.40 0.86 -5.24
N LYS A 49 26.08 0.43 -6.31
CA LYS A 49 25.44 -0.11 -7.52
C LYS A 49 24.72 -1.43 -7.23
N ASP A 50 25.39 -2.40 -6.61
CA ASP A 50 24.84 -3.72 -6.28
C ASP A 50 23.63 -3.58 -5.34
N PHE A 51 23.73 -2.73 -4.31
CA PHE A 51 22.62 -2.50 -3.40
C PHE A 51 21.43 -1.79 -4.06
N SER A 52 21.70 -0.84 -4.97
CA SER A 52 20.65 -0.16 -5.75
C SER A 52 19.86 -1.15 -6.60
N ILE A 53 20.54 -2.01 -7.36
CA ILE A 53 19.91 -3.04 -8.19
C ILE A 53 19.06 -3.98 -7.33
N MET A 54 19.58 -4.40 -6.18
CA MET A 54 18.84 -5.29 -5.28
C MET A 54 17.58 -4.62 -4.71
N LEU A 55 17.64 -3.33 -4.37
CA LEU A 55 16.46 -2.58 -3.92
C LEU A 55 15.46 -2.37 -5.06
N ASP A 56 15.92 -2.00 -6.24
CA ASP A 56 15.08 -1.77 -7.42
C ASP A 56 14.28 -3.03 -7.75
N ASN A 57 14.92 -4.21 -7.78
CA ASN A 57 14.24 -5.49 -7.99
C ASN A 57 13.19 -5.81 -6.91
N GLN A 58 13.44 -5.43 -5.64
CA GLN A 58 12.43 -5.60 -4.58
C GLN A 58 11.26 -4.63 -4.78
N ILE A 59 11.53 -3.37 -5.11
CA ILE A 59 10.50 -2.34 -5.32
C ILE A 59 9.65 -2.70 -6.54
N GLU A 60 10.26 -3.06 -7.66
CA GLU A 60 9.58 -3.45 -8.89
C GLU A 60 8.58 -4.59 -8.63
N ARG A 61 9.02 -5.65 -7.94
CA ARG A 61 8.12 -6.77 -7.57
C ARG A 61 6.94 -6.33 -6.72
N ILE A 62 7.16 -5.45 -5.74
CA ILE A 62 6.09 -4.91 -4.89
C ILE A 62 5.13 -4.09 -5.75
N VAL A 63 5.66 -3.24 -6.62
CA VAL A 63 4.92 -2.32 -7.47
C VAL A 63 4.07 -3.05 -8.52
N MET A 64 4.64 -4.04 -9.21
CA MET A 64 3.90 -4.87 -10.17
C MET A 64 2.70 -5.55 -9.51
N PHE A 65 2.89 -6.10 -8.31
CA PHE A 65 1.78 -6.70 -7.56
C PHE A 65 0.73 -5.66 -7.15
N MET A 66 1.16 -4.49 -6.67
CA MET A 66 0.22 -3.41 -6.34
C MET A 66 -0.60 -2.98 -7.55
N LEU A 67 0.01 -2.90 -8.73
CA LEU A 67 -0.66 -2.59 -9.99
C LEU A 67 -1.72 -3.62 -10.35
N GLU A 68 -1.34 -4.89 -10.31
CA GLU A 68 -2.25 -6.02 -10.56
C GLU A 68 -3.48 -5.95 -9.64
N GLN A 69 -3.25 -5.80 -8.32
CA GLN A 69 -4.35 -5.72 -7.34
C GLN A 69 -5.22 -4.48 -7.55
N LYS A 70 -4.65 -3.32 -7.90
CA LYS A 70 -5.43 -2.12 -8.24
C LYS A 70 -6.31 -2.35 -9.47
N GLY A 71 -5.80 -3.03 -10.49
CA GLY A 71 -6.55 -3.40 -11.69
C GLY A 71 -7.74 -4.31 -11.35
N LEU A 72 -7.52 -5.34 -10.53
CA LEU A 72 -8.59 -6.24 -10.07
C LEU A 72 -9.67 -5.50 -9.28
N LEU A 73 -9.29 -4.61 -8.36
CA LEU A 73 -10.24 -3.79 -7.59
C LEU A 73 -11.01 -2.83 -8.49
N ALA A 74 -10.35 -2.18 -9.46
CA ALA A 74 -10.99 -1.27 -10.39
C ALA A 74 -12.01 -1.99 -11.29
N SER A 75 -11.66 -3.18 -11.81
CA SER A 75 -12.56 -4.01 -12.61
C SER A 75 -13.79 -4.43 -11.79
N ARG A 76 -13.59 -4.91 -10.56
CA ARG A 76 -14.71 -5.24 -9.65
C ARG A 76 -15.61 -4.03 -9.39
N LEU A 77 -15.03 -2.85 -9.15
CA LEU A 77 -15.81 -1.63 -8.93
C LEU A 77 -16.62 -1.21 -10.16
N SER A 78 -16.07 -1.37 -11.37
CA SER A 78 -16.81 -1.08 -12.61
C SER A 78 -18.06 -1.96 -12.70
N ILE A 79 -17.91 -3.26 -12.48
CA ILE A 79 -19.01 -4.23 -12.52
C ILE A 79 -20.07 -3.91 -11.47
N LEU A 80 -19.66 -3.61 -10.23
CA LEU A 80 -20.59 -3.24 -9.17
C LEU A 80 -21.31 -1.92 -9.50
N GLY A 81 -20.64 -0.96 -10.13
CA GLY A 81 -21.24 0.30 -10.58
C GLY A 81 -22.32 0.10 -11.66
N GLU A 82 -22.09 -0.81 -12.60
CA GLU A 82 -23.10 -1.18 -13.62
C GLU A 82 -24.31 -1.87 -12.98
N GLN A 83 -24.08 -2.79 -12.04
CA GLN A 83 -25.14 -3.46 -11.28
C GLN A 83 -25.95 -2.47 -10.44
N HIS A 84 -25.27 -1.51 -9.80
CA HIS A 84 -25.92 -0.42 -9.06
C HIS A 84 -26.83 0.41 -9.98
N GLY A 85 -26.35 0.76 -11.18
CA GLY A 85 -27.13 1.51 -12.17
C GLY A 85 -28.42 0.79 -12.59
N ALA A 86 -28.32 -0.52 -12.85
CA ALA A 86 -29.47 -1.34 -13.23
C ALA A 86 -30.49 -1.53 -12.09
N LEU A 87 -30.03 -1.53 -10.83
CA LEU A 87 -30.89 -1.70 -9.65
C LEU A 87 -31.67 -0.44 -9.26
N LEU A 88 -31.22 0.76 -9.65
CA LEU A 88 -31.99 1.99 -9.46
C LEU A 88 -33.35 1.96 -10.20
N GLU A 89 -33.50 1.11 -11.20
CA GLU A 89 -34.75 0.93 -11.96
C GLU A 89 -35.68 -0.13 -11.35
N GLN A 90 -35.18 -1.00 -10.46
CA GLN A 90 -35.91 -2.13 -9.89
C GLN A 90 -35.60 -2.25 -8.38
N SER A 91 -36.46 -1.69 -7.53
CA SER A 91 -36.30 -1.72 -6.07
C SER A 91 -36.48 -3.14 -5.50
N ASP A 92 -35.41 -3.93 -5.52
CA ASP A 92 -35.30 -5.27 -4.94
C ASP A 92 -34.33 -5.24 -3.75
N GLU A 93 -34.90 -5.28 -2.54
CA GLU A 93 -34.18 -5.14 -1.26
C GLU A 93 -33.11 -6.23 -1.06
N SER A 94 -33.35 -7.46 -1.54
CA SER A 94 -32.38 -8.55 -1.44
C SER A 94 -31.13 -8.25 -2.27
N LYS A 95 -31.32 -7.75 -3.49
CA LYS A 95 -30.20 -7.39 -4.38
C LYS A 95 -29.42 -6.17 -3.89
N ILE A 96 -30.09 -5.23 -3.24
CA ILE A 96 -29.43 -4.07 -2.60
C ILE A 96 -28.50 -4.56 -1.48
N SER A 97 -28.96 -5.49 -0.64
CA SER A 97 -28.14 -6.07 0.42
C SER A 97 -26.92 -6.82 -0.14
N GLU A 98 -27.10 -7.63 -1.18
CA GLU A 98 -25.98 -8.34 -1.85
C GLU A 98 -24.95 -7.38 -2.44
N LEU A 99 -25.41 -6.32 -3.12
CA LEU A 99 -24.54 -5.31 -3.70
C LEU A 99 -23.74 -4.56 -2.62
N ARG A 100 -24.36 -4.24 -1.48
CA ARG A 100 -23.69 -3.62 -0.33
C ARG A 100 -22.58 -4.50 0.23
N GLU A 101 -22.83 -5.80 0.41
CA GLU A 101 -21.80 -6.74 0.86
C GLU A 101 -20.67 -6.88 -0.16
N ALA A 102 -20.96 -6.85 -1.46
CA ALA A 102 -19.95 -6.87 -2.49
C ALA A 102 -19.03 -5.63 -2.46
N TYR A 103 -19.58 -4.43 -2.27
CA TYR A 103 -18.78 -3.22 -2.05
C TYR A 103 -17.96 -3.27 -0.76
N ARG A 104 -18.52 -3.80 0.34
CA ARG A 104 -17.78 -4.03 1.59
C ARG A 104 -16.59 -4.96 1.38
N ALA A 105 -16.75 -6.04 0.64
CA ALA A 105 -15.68 -6.97 0.31
C ALA A 105 -14.54 -6.29 -0.49
N VAL A 106 -14.89 -5.45 -1.48
CA VAL A 106 -13.89 -4.63 -2.21
C VAL A 106 -13.15 -3.69 -1.26
N GLY A 107 -13.85 -3.05 -0.33
CA GLY A 107 -13.24 -2.20 0.71
C GLY A 107 -12.27 -2.96 1.62
N GLN A 108 -12.58 -4.19 2.00
CA GLN A 108 -11.70 -5.05 2.78
C GLN A 108 -10.42 -5.42 2.00
N ASP A 109 -10.54 -5.77 0.73
CA ASP A 109 -9.38 -6.08 -0.11
C ASP A 109 -8.49 -4.85 -0.34
N LEU A 110 -9.08 -3.66 -0.49
CA LEU A 110 -8.34 -2.41 -0.55
C LEU A 110 -7.56 -2.14 0.75
N LEU A 111 -8.16 -2.37 1.91
CA LEU A 111 -7.49 -2.25 3.20
C LEU A 111 -6.28 -3.19 3.32
N ARG A 112 -6.43 -4.44 2.87
CA ARG A 112 -5.33 -5.41 2.82
C ARG A 112 -4.20 -4.90 1.92
N LEU A 113 -4.52 -4.40 0.73
CA LEU A 113 -3.55 -3.84 -0.22
C LEU A 113 -2.80 -2.64 0.39
N LEU A 114 -3.53 -1.69 0.99
CA LEU A 114 -2.96 -0.54 1.69
C LEU A 114 -2.00 -0.95 2.80
N PHE A 115 -2.34 -1.99 3.56
CA PHE A 115 -1.47 -2.52 4.59
C PHE A 115 -0.16 -3.11 4.03
N LEU A 116 -0.22 -3.83 2.91
CA LEU A 116 0.96 -4.32 2.22
C LEU A 116 1.87 -3.15 1.79
N VAL A 117 1.30 -2.08 1.24
CA VAL A 117 2.05 -0.87 0.86
C VAL A 117 2.74 -0.25 2.09
N GLU A 118 2.01 -0.10 3.19
CA GLU A 118 2.50 0.49 4.44
C GLU A 118 3.74 -0.24 4.97
N ILE A 119 3.62 -1.55 5.11
CA ILE A 119 4.64 -2.40 5.71
C ILE A 119 5.89 -2.44 4.82
N ASN A 120 5.72 -2.48 3.50
CA ASN A 120 6.82 -2.42 2.54
C ASN A 120 7.54 -1.06 2.56
N ALA A 121 6.81 0.05 2.52
CA ALA A 121 7.38 1.40 2.59
C ALA A 121 8.17 1.60 3.89
N MET A 122 7.64 1.12 5.03
CA MET A 122 8.36 1.13 6.30
C MET A 122 9.65 0.30 6.24
N GLY A 123 9.62 -0.86 5.59
CA GLY A 123 10.79 -1.71 5.40
C GLY A 123 11.87 -1.05 4.54
N LEU A 124 11.48 -0.43 3.43
CA LEU A 124 12.35 0.36 2.55
C LEU A 124 13.01 1.51 3.32
N ARG A 125 12.23 2.34 4.01
CA ARG A 125 12.76 3.44 4.84
C ARG A 125 13.76 2.95 5.89
N LYS A 126 13.46 1.83 6.55
CA LYS A 126 14.32 1.26 7.59
C LYS A 126 15.60 0.64 7.03
N ILE A 127 15.59 0.08 5.83
CA ILE A 127 16.82 -0.48 5.23
C ILE A 127 17.71 0.62 4.66
N LEU A 128 17.13 1.63 4.01
CA LEU A 128 17.85 2.82 3.53
C LEU A 128 18.57 3.52 4.69
N LYS A 129 17.86 3.81 5.79
CA LYS A 129 18.46 4.36 7.02
C LYS A 129 19.53 3.46 7.63
N LYS A 130 19.42 2.13 7.48
CA LYS A 130 20.44 1.20 7.97
C LYS A 130 21.69 1.26 7.10
N PHE A 131 21.55 1.36 5.79
CA PHE A 131 22.64 1.46 4.83
C PHE A 131 23.47 2.72 5.13
N ASP A 132 22.84 3.90 5.17
CA ASP A 132 23.53 5.17 5.46
C ASP A 132 24.28 5.13 6.78
N LYS A 133 23.64 4.62 7.84
CA LYS A 133 24.26 4.51 9.17
C LYS A 133 25.48 3.59 9.21
N ARG A 134 25.52 2.55 8.37
CA ARG A 134 26.60 1.56 8.39
C ARG A 134 27.76 1.96 7.49
N LEU A 135 27.47 2.70 6.42
CA LEU A 135 28.44 3.01 5.37
C LEU A 135 28.82 4.49 5.33
N GLY A 136 28.21 5.35 6.16
CA GLY A 136 28.59 6.76 6.30
C GLY A 136 28.26 7.62 5.07
N HIS A 137 27.26 7.23 4.28
CA HIS A 137 26.94 7.85 3.00
C HIS A 137 25.55 8.51 2.99
N ARG A 138 25.37 9.47 2.06
CA ARG A 138 24.06 10.02 1.65
C ARG A 138 23.42 9.15 0.55
N PHE A 139 23.43 7.83 0.73
CA PHE A 139 22.88 6.92 -0.29
C PHE A 139 21.38 7.12 -0.44
N THR A 140 20.65 7.26 0.68
CA THR A 140 19.20 7.51 0.63
C THR A 140 18.84 8.72 -0.22
N ASP A 141 19.50 9.87 0.00
CA ASP A 141 19.20 11.10 -0.73
C ASP A 141 19.43 10.94 -2.24
N TYR A 142 20.57 10.34 -2.61
CA TYR A 142 20.90 10.04 -4.01
C TYR A 142 19.90 9.04 -4.63
N TYR A 143 19.63 7.94 -3.93
CA TYR A 143 18.77 6.85 -4.40
C TYR A 143 17.34 7.34 -4.63
N VAL A 144 16.80 8.12 -3.69
CA VAL A 144 15.45 8.69 -3.80
C VAL A 144 15.40 9.75 -4.89
N LYS A 145 16.34 10.70 -4.94
CA LYS A 145 16.35 11.79 -5.92
C LYS A 145 16.36 11.27 -7.36
N THR A 146 17.17 10.25 -7.64
CA THR A 146 17.29 9.65 -8.98
C THR A 146 16.06 8.85 -9.41
N ARG A 147 15.16 8.51 -8.47
CA ARG A 147 13.95 7.68 -8.71
C ARG A 147 12.65 8.43 -8.46
N ALA A 148 12.70 9.68 -8.01
CA ALA A 148 11.52 10.50 -7.72
C ALA A 148 10.59 10.67 -8.93
N ASN A 149 11.17 10.78 -10.13
CA ASN A 149 10.43 10.93 -11.39
C ASN A 149 10.17 9.59 -12.12
N HIS A 150 10.48 8.46 -11.48
CA HIS A 150 10.24 7.16 -12.09
C HIS A 150 8.72 6.88 -12.13
N PRO A 151 8.18 6.26 -13.21
CA PRO A 151 6.75 5.90 -13.28
C PRO A 151 6.26 5.15 -12.03
N TYR A 152 7.13 4.33 -11.45
CA TYR A 152 6.85 3.57 -10.21
C TYR A 152 6.63 4.42 -8.95
N SER A 153 7.21 5.63 -8.89
CA SER A 153 6.98 6.60 -7.81
C SER A 153 5.61 7.29 -7.93
N GLN A 154 5.06 7.35 -9.15
CA GLN A 154 3.75 7.95 -9.45
C GLN A 154 2.58 6.98 -9.22
N LEU A 155 2.82 5.67 -9.08
CA LEU A 155 1.79 4.65 -8.89
C LEU A 155 1.06 4.70 -7.55
N ARG A 156 1.47 5.60 -6.65
CA ARG A 156 0.68 5.99 -5.48
C ARG A 156 -0.60 6.74 -5.85
N GLN A 157 -0.63 7.39 -7.03
CA GLN A 157 -1.78 8.12 -7.52
C GLN A 157 -2.92 7.15 -7.92
N GLY A 158 -4.17 7.58 -7.75
CA GLY A 158 -5.38 6.81 -8.06
C GLY A 158 -6.00 6.02 -6.90
N VAL A 159 -5.28 5.75 -5.80
CA VAL A 159 -5.89 5.07 -4.63
C VAL A 159 -6.98 5.94 -3.97
N GLY A 160 -6.79 7.27 -3.94
CA GLY A 160 -7.80 8.20 -3.43
C GLY A 160 -9.09 8.22 -4.27
N ALA A 161 -8.99 8.00 -5.59
CA ALA A 161 -10.15 7.89 -6.46
C ALA A 161 -10.95 6.60 -6.17
N VAL A 162 -10.25 5.49 -5.93
CA VAL A 162 -10.87 4.20 -5.53
C VAL A 162 -11.57 4.32 -4.18
N VAL A 163 -10.90 4.91 -3.17
CA VAL A 163 -11.50 5.17 -1.84
C VAL A 163 -12.72 6.09 -1.97
N GLY A 164 -12.62 7.16 -2.75
CA GLY A 164 -13.72 8.08 -2.99
C GLY A 164 -14.90 7.43 -3.70
N ALA A 165 -14.65 6.57 -4.68
CA ALA A 165 -15.70 5.82 -5.38
C ALA A 165 -16.43 4.86 -4.43
N ILE A 166 -15.70 4.05 -3.66
CA ILE A 166 -16.29 3.14 -2.66
C ILE A 166 -17.11 3.92 -1.63
N SER A 167 -16.58 5.04 -1.13
CA SER A 167 -17.23 5.83 -0.08
C SER A 167 -18.55 6.44 -0.56
N ARG A 168 -18.58 6.96 -1.80
CA ARG A 168 -19.79 7.53 -2.40
C ARG A 168 -20.87 6.46 -2.62
N HIS A 169 -20.53 5.36 -3.29
CA HIS A 169 -21.51 4.30 -3.59
C HIS A 169 -22.07 3.63 -2.33
N LEU A 170 -21.27 3.49 -1.27
CA LEU A 170 -21.78 2.97 0.01
C LEU A 170 -22.72 3.96 0.71
N ALA A 171 -22.51 5.27 0.58
CA ALA A 171 -23.41 6.29 1.13
C ALA A 171 -24.73 6.35 0.35
N ASP A 172 -24.69 6.29 -0.99
CA ASP A 172 -25.89 6.28 -1.84
C ASP A 172 -26.80 5.07 -1.52
N LEU A 173 -26.20 3.90 -1.25
CA LEU A 173 -26.91 2.69 -0.84
C LEU A 173 -27.45 2.74 0.61
N GLN A 174 -27.03 3.70 1.43
CA GLN A 174 -27.56 3.92 2.79
C GLN A 174 -28.77 4.87 2.75
N ASP A 175 -28.76 5.88 1.88
CA ASP A 175 -29.88 6.82 1.72
C ASP A 175 -31.16 6.15 1.17
N GLN A 176 -31.01 5.06 0.41
CA GLN A 176 -32.13 4.28 -0.15
C GLN A 176 -32.90 3.44 0.89
N GLU A 177 -32.37 3.25 2.11
CA GLU A 177 -33.02 2.48 3.20
C GLU A 177 -33.98 3.32 4.07
N GLY A 178 -34.35 4.53 3.61
CA GLY A 178 -35.41 5.32 4.25
C GLY A 178 -34.98 6.07 5.52
N ASN A 179 -33.68 6.26 5.75
CA ASN A 179 -33.21 7.17 6.79
C ASN A 179 -32.64 8.43 6.13
N HIS A 180 -33.46 9.48 6.03
CA HIS A 180 -33.04 10.81 5.57
C HIS A 180 -32.01 11.39 6.56
N ILE A 181 -30.74 11.07 6.38
CA ILE A 181 -29.65 11.71 7.10
C ILE A 181 -28.68 12.22 6.04
N SER A 182 -28.63 13.54 5.87
CA SER A 182 -27.65 14.21 5.01
C SER A 182 -26.24 13.68 5.29
N ILE A 183 -25.45 13.46 4.24
CA ILE A 183 -24.02 13.15 4.29
C ILE A 183 -23.18 14.17 5.11
N TYR A 184 -23.74 15.34 5.43
CA TYR A 184 -23.12 16.35 6.31
C TYR A 184 -23.68 16.34 7.75
N ASP A 185 -24.78 15.64 8.01
CA ASP A 185 -25.45 15.61 9.32
C ASP A 185 -25.03 14.41 10.19
N GLN A 186 -24.18 13.51 9.70
CA GLN A 186 -23.61 12.43 10.51
C GLN A 186 -22.35 12.88 11.27
N PRO A 187 -22.31 12.76 12.61
CA PRO A 187 -21.07 12.91 13.35
C PRO A 187 -20.14 11.73 12.98
N ALA A 188 -19.20 11.99 12.08
CA ALA A 188 -18.08 11.12 11.72
C ALA A 188 -18.40 9.62 11.72
N LEU A 189 -19.07 9.15 10.66
CA LEU A 189 -19.17 7.76 10.19
C LEU A 189 -18.45 6.75 11.11
N SER A 190 -19.19 6.22 12.08
CA SER A 190 -18.78 5.17 13.01
C SER A 190 -18.71 3.81 12.31
N HIS A 191 -18.01 3.71 11.18
CA HIS A 191 -17.59 2.43 10.62
C HIS A 191 -16.07 2.28 10.80
N PRO A 192 -15.59 1.24 11.50
CA PRO A 192 -14.16 1.05 11.82
C PRO A 192 -13.24 1.08 10.59
N VAL A 193 -13.76 0.72 9.42
CA VAL A 193 -13.04 0.70 8.14
C VAL A 193 -12.72 2.11 7.65
N TYR A 194 -13.66 3.06 7.73
CA TYR A 194 -13.49 4.43 7.23
C TYR A 194 -12.49 5.23 8.05
N SER A 195 -12.60 5.16 9.39
CA SER A 195 -11.67 5.82 10.29
C SER A 195 -10.25 5.25 10.14
N HIS A 196 -10.12 3.95 9.88
CA HIS A 196 -8.82 3.34 9.59
C HIS A 196 -8.22 3.78 8.25
N ILE A 197 -9.01 3.85 7.17
CA ILE A 197 -8.52 4.26 5.85
C ILE A 197 -8.06 5.72 5.89
N HIS A 198 -8.88 6.61 6.46
CA HIS A 198 -8.59 8.04 6.53
C HIS A 198 -7.40 8.36 7.45
N THR A 199 -7.32 7.72 8.62
CA THR A 199 -6.21 7.89 9.57
C THR A 199 -4.89 7.34 9.02
N LYS A 200 -4.93 6.19 8.32
CA LYS A 200 -3.73 5.64 7.68
C LYS A 200 -3.25 6.53 6.56
N TRP A 201 -4.14 7.06 5.72
CA TRP A 201 -3.80 7.88 4.55
C TRP A 201 -3.02 9.16 4.92
N ASN A 202 -3.43 9.86 5.97
CA ASN A 202 -2.74 11.09 6.42
C ASN A 202 -1.32 10.84 6.97
N SER A 203 -0.98 9.61 7.37
CA SER A 203 0.36 9.22 7.83
C SER A 203 1.35 8.93 6.67
N PHE A 204 0.85 8.83 5.43
CA PHE A 204 1.64 8.52 4.23
C PHE A 204 2.26 9.74 3.53
N ALA A 205 2.07 10.97 4.04
CA ALA A 205 2.52 12.22 3.41
C ALA A 205 4.05 12.45 3.39
N ILE A 206 4.87 11.47 3.81
CA ILE A 206 6.34 11.56 3.78
C ILE A 206 6.92 10.43 2.95
N PHE A 207 6.63 10.51 1.65
CA PHE A 207 7.48 10.16 0.51
C PHE A 207 6.91 10.84 -0.73
#